data_AF-A0A0B5QM29-F1
#
_entry.id   AF-A0A0B5QM29-F1
#
_cell.length_a   1.000
_cell.length_b   1.000
_cell.length_c   1.000
_cell.angle_alpha   90.00
_cell.angle_beta   90.00
_cell.angle_gamma   90.00
#
_symmetry.space_group_name_H-M   'P 1'
#
loop_
_entity.id
_entity.type
_entity.pdbx_description
1 polymer ?
#
loop_
_entity_poly.entity_id
_entity_poly.type
_entity_poly.pdbx_seq_one_letter_code
_entity_poly.pdbx_strand_id
1 'polypeptide(L)'
;MNIFKALKRYDEHGFNSKGFHKNGTKYDEYGFGKRGMHRNGTYYNEEGYDREGYDKKGYDRNGFNSAGFDKEGYNKNGYNILGYDRGGEYLEVRYKWK
;
A
#
# COMPACT_ATOMS: atom_id res chain seq x y z
N MET A 1 -15.33 30.60 16.53
CA MET A 1 -15.14 30.16 15.13
C MET A 1 -14.18 28.97 15.16
N ASN A 2 -14.67 27.74 14.95
CA ASN A 2 -13.91 26.51 15.20
C ASN A 2 -12.72 26.35 14.22
N ILE A 3 -11.52 26.27 14.80
CA ILE A 3 -10.23 26.00 14.13
C ILE A 3 -10.28 24.66 13.36
N PHE A 4 -11.23 23.78 13.70
CA PHE A 4 -11.49 22.50 13.04
C PHE A 4 -12.08 22.58 11.62
N LYS A 5 -12.47 23.75 11.10
CA LYS A 5 -13.00 23.89 9.72
C LYS A 5 -11.92 24.09 8.63
N ALA A 6 -10.64 24.24 8.99
CA ALA A 6 -9.56 24.51 8.02
C ALA A 6 -9.02 23.26 7.29
N LEU A 7 -9.47 22.05 7.66
CA LEU A 7 -8.90 20.75 7.26
C LEU A 7 -9.40 20.15 5.93
N LYS A 8 -9.94 20.94 4.99
CA LYS A 8 -10.41 20.40 3.68
C LYS A 8 -9.79 21.07 2.46
N ARG A 9 -8.51 21.45 2.52
CA ARG A 9 -7.81 22.01 1.34
C ARG A 9 -7.16 20.96 0.44
N TYR A 10 -6.82 19.80 1.01
CA TYR A 10 -6.13 18.70 0.33
C TYR A 10 -6.73 17.35 0.74
N ASP A 11 -6.66 16.35 -0.14
CA ASP A 11 -7.01 14.95 0.14
C ASP A 11 -5.88 14.21 0.88
N GLU A 12 -6.05 12.91 1.12
CA GLU A 12 -5.08 12.05 1.82
C GLU A 12 -3.73 11.97 1.11
N HIS A 13 -3.71 12.12 -0.21
CA HIS A 13 -2.51 12.16 -1.03
C HIS A 13 -1.99 13.59 -1.25
N GLY A 14 -2.54 14.58 -0.53
CA GLY A 14 -2.06 15.96 -0.57
C GLY A 14 -2.52 16.77 -1.78
N PHE A 15 -3.56 16.37 -2.51
CA PHE A 15 -4.09 17.09 -3.66
C PHE A 15 -5.33 17.91 -3.33
N ASN A 16 -5.40 19.13 -3.86
CA ASN A 16 -6.60 19.95 -3.73
C ASN A 16 -7.72 19.50 -4.70
N SER A 17 -8.88 20.14 -4.61
CA SER A 17 -10.02 19.87 -5.50
C SER A 17 -9.69 20.05 -6.99
N LYS A 18 -8.74 20.95 -7.33
CA LYS A 18 -8.25 21.21 -8.69
C LYS A 18 -7.20 20.20 -9.18
N GLY A 19 -6.76 19.28 -8.33
CA GLY A 19 -5.76 18.25 -8.68
C GLY A 19 -4.30 18.70 -8.56
N PHE A 20 -4.02 19.81 -7.86
CA PHE A 20 -2.65 20.21 -7.55
C PHE A 20 -2.24 19.71 -6.16
N HIS A 21 -1.07 19.08 -6.08
CA HIS A 21 -0.45 18.63 -4.84
C HIS A 21 0.01 19.82 -3.99
N LYS A 22 0.19 19.62 -2.69
CA LYS A 22 0.74 20.62 -1.75
C LYS A 22 2.11 21.18 -2.19
N ASN A 23 2.86 20.46 -3.02
CA ASN A 23 4.12 20.93 -3.62
C ASN A 23 3.94 21.91 -4.79
N GLY A 24 2.69 22.25 -5.17
CA GLY A 24 2.38 23.17 -6.26
C GLY A 24 2.33 22.53 -7.65
N THR A 25 2.65 21.25 -7.79
CA THR A 25 2.64 20.53 -9.07
C THR A 25 1.40 19.64 -9.22
N LYS A 26 1.23 18.99 -10.38
CA LYS A 26 0.16 18.00 -10.61
C LYS A 26 0.49 16.61 -10.06
N TYR A 27 1.67 16.43 -9.49
CA TYR A 27 2.19 15.14 -9.03
C TYR A 27 2.64 15.23 -7.57
N ASP A 28 2.57 14.12 -6.84
CA ASP A 28 3.16 13.99 -5.51
C ASP A 28 4.69 13.84 -5.59
N GLU A 29 5.33 13.61 -4.45
CA GLU A 29 6.78 13.37 -4.35
C GLU A 29 7.25 12.09 -5.08
N TYR A 30 6.35 11.15 -5.35
CA TYR A 30 6.62 9.89 -6.05
C TYR A 30 6.26 9.96 -7.55
N GLY A 31 5.78 11.11 -8.03
CA GLY A 31 5.43 11.32 -9.42
C GLY A 31 4.02 10.85 -9.79
N PHE A 32 3.17 10.47 -8.83
CA PHE A 32 1.78 10.11 -9.07
C PHE A 32 0.87 11.34 -8.99
N GLY A 33 -0.10 11.44 -9.88
CA GLY A 33 -1.14 12.45 -9.81
C GLY A 33 -2.28 12.05 -8.87
N LYS A 34 -3.23 12.97 -8.64
CA LYS A 34 -4.41 12.73 -7.80
C LYS A 34 -5.15 11.42 -8.12
N ARG A 35 -5.24 11.07 -9.41
CA ARG A 35 -5.92 9.86 -9.90
C ARG A 35 -5.04 8.60 -9.87
N GLY A 36 -3.84 8.65 -9.29
CA GLY A 36 -2.89 7.53 -9.26
C GLY A 36 -2.10 7.31 -10.54
N MET A 37 -2.29 8.14 -11.58
CA MET A 37 -1.47 8.06 -12.79
C MET A 37 -0.10 8.68 -12.55
N HIS A 38 0.97 7.91 -12.76
CA HIS A 38 2.35 8.36 -12.73
C HIS A 38 2.66 9.26 -13.93
N ARG A 39 3.63 10.16 -13.77
CA ARG A 39 4.09 11.10 -14.83
C ARG A 39 4.58 10.42 -16.12
N ASN A 40 4.86 9.10 -16.10
CA ASN A 40 5.17 8.32 -17.29
C ASN A 40 3.94 7.89 -18.11
N GLY A 41 2.73 8.27 -17.70
CA GLY A 41 1.48 7.96 -18.39
C GLY A 41 0.86 6.62 -18.00
N THR A 42 1.43 5.88 -17.04
CA THR A 42 0.88 4.62 -16.52
C THR A 42 0.43 4.78 -15.06
N TYR A 43 -0.17 3.75 -14.47
CA TYR A 43 -0.46 3.71 -13.02
C TYR A 43 0.72 3.25 -12.17
N TYR A 44 1.89 3.05 -12.78
CA TYR A 44 3.08 2.48 -12.15
C TYR A 44 4.27 3.41 -12.31
N ASN A 45 5.10 3.52 -11.29
CA ASN A 45 6.37 4.21 -11.35
C ASN A 45 7.37 3.45 -12.26
N GLU A 46 8.58 3.99 -12.41
CA GLU A 46 9.63 3.38 -13.24
C GLU A 46 10.07 2.00 -12.75
N GLU A 47 9.82 1.69 -11.48
CA GLU A 47 10.14 0.40 -10.86
C GLU A 47 8.98 -0.61 -10.98
N GLY A 48 7.85 -0.20 -11.58
CA GLY A 48 6.70 -1.05 -11.83
C GLY A 48 5.69 -1.15 -10.67
N TYR A 49 5.76 -0.26 -9.68
CA TYR A 49 4.85 -0.22 -8.53
C TYR A 49 3.86 0.94 -8.63
N ASP A 50 2.62 0.73 -8.22
CA ASP A 50 1.60 1.76 -8.11
C ASP A 50 1.86 2.72 -6.93
N ARG A 51 0.97 3.69 -6.76
CA ARG A 51 1.08 4.67 -5.66
C ARG A 51 1.02 4.04 -4.28
N GLU A 52 0.32 2.91 -4.14
CA GLU A 52 0.20 2.17 -2.88
C GLU A 52 1.38 1.20 -2.66
N GLY A 53 2.30 1.12 -3.64
CA GLY A 53 3.51 0.32 -3.57
C GLY A 53 3.37 -1.11 -4.07
N TYR A 54 2.31 -1.43 -4.82
CA TYR A 54 2.07 -2.77 -5.37
C TYR A 54 2.38 -2.84 -6.87
N ASP A 55 2.96 -3.95 -7.29
CA ASP A 55 3.19 -4.24 -8.69
C ASP A 55 1.88 -4.55 -9.44
N LYS A 56 1.98 -4.78 -10.76
CA LYS A 56 0.84 -5.17 -11.61
C LYS A 56 0.13 -6.46 -11.17
N LYS A 57 0.79 -7.28 -10.36
CA LYS A 57 0.25 -8.54 -9.83
C LYS A 57 -0.33 -8.36 -8.42
N GLY A 58 -0.27 -7.15 -7.85
CA GLY A 58 -0.79 -6.83 -6.54
C GLY A 58 0.16 -7.19 -5.38
N TYR A 59 1.47 -7.28 -5.63
CA TYR A 59 2.48 -7.56 -4.61
C TYR A 59 3.39 -6.36 -4.36
N ASP A 60 3.69 -6.11 -3.09
CA ASP A 60 4.63 -5.10 -2.67
C ASP A 60 6.07 -5.47 -3.07
N ARG A 61 7.02 -4.59 -2.74
CA ARG A 61 8.46 -4.80 -3.00
C ARG A 61 9.05 -6.01 -2.29
N ASN A 62 8.39 -6.50 -1.23
CA ASN A 62 8.80 -7.68 -0.48
C ASN A 62 8.11 -8.95 -1.02
N GLY A 63 7.25 -8.83 -2.03
CA GLY A 63 6.53 -9.95 -2.63
C GLY A 63 5.25 -10.35 -1.89
N PHE A 64 4.68 -9.47 -1.05
CA PHE A 64 3.44 -9.71 -0.31
C PHE A 64 2.28 -8.86 -0.85
N ASN A 65 1.11 -9.45 -0.94
CA ASN A 65 -0.11 -8.73 -1.32
C ASN A 65 -0.61 -7.83 -0.18
N SER A 66 -1.69 -7.09 -0.44
CA SER A 66 -2.30 -6.19 0.55
C SER A 66 -2.84 -6.89 1.81
N ALA A 67 -3.06 -8.20 1.76
CA ALA A 67 -3.40 -9.01 2.92
C ALA A 67 -2.17 -9.53 3.68
N GLY A 68 -0.95 -9.22 3.23
CA GLY A 68 0.30 -9.62 3.85
C GLY A 68 0.75 -11.04 3.50
N PHE A 69 0.25 -11.62 2.41
CA PHE A 69 0.59 -12.97 1.94
C PHE A 69 1.36 -12.93 0.63
N ASP A 70 2.37 -13.79 0.52
CA ASP A 70 3.11 -13.96 -0.72
C ASP A 70 2.29 -14.67 -1.79
N LYS A 71 2.88 -14.84 -2.97
CA LYS A 71 2.26 -15.52 -4.12
C LYS A 71 1.85 -16.98 -3.85
N GLU A 72 2.38 -17.58 -2.79
CA GLU A 72 2.10 -18.95 -2.38
C GLU A 72 1.11 -19.01 -1.21
N GLY A 73 0.61 -17.85 -0.76
CA GLY A 73 -0.38 -17.75 0.31
C GLY A 73 0.20 -17.80 1.71
N TYR A 74 1.50 -17.53 1.89
CA TYR A 74 2.16 -17.51 3.19
C TYR A 74 2.50 -16.08 3.62
N ASN A 75 2.27 -15.78 4.89
CA ASN A 75 2.63 -14.49 5.46
C ASN A 75 4.15 -14.37 5.65
N LYS A 76 4.61 -13.19 6.07
CA LYS A 76 6.03 -12.93 6.36
C LYS A 76 6.68 -13.87 7.39
N ASN A 77 5.87 -14.54 8.21
CA ASN A 77 6.34 -15.52 9.20
C ASN A 77 6.37 -16.95 8.62
N GLY A 78 5.98 -17.14 7.36
CA GLY A 78 5.98 -18.43 6.68
C GLY A 78 4.70 -19.25 6.89
N TYR A 79 3.62 -18.66 7.39
CA TYR A 79 2.36 -19.37 7.68
C TYR A 79 1.21 -18.93 6.77
N ASN A 80 0.42 -19.88 6.32
CA ASN A 80 -0.80 -19.60 5.55
C ASN A 80 -1.95 -19.12 6.45
N ILE A 81 -3.09 -18.78 5.84
CA ILE A 81 -4.27 -18.28 6.57
C ILE A 81 -4.84 -19.29 7.58
N LEU A 82 -4.56 -20.57 7.39
CA LEU A 82 -4.97 -21.65 8.29
C LEU A 82 -3.96 -21.87 9.43
N GLY A 83 -2.84 -21.15 9.44
CA GLY A 83 -1.79 -21.28 10.43
C GLY A 83 -0.78 -22.40 10.15
N TYR A 84 -0.78 -23.00 8.96
CA TYR A 84 0.24 -24.00 8.60
C TYR A 84 1.44 -23.35 7.91
N ASP A 85 2.63 -23.83 8.24
CA ASP A 85 3.84 -23.46 7.53
C ASP A 85 3.93 -24.15 6.15
N ARG A 86 5.00 -23.85 5.42
CA ARG A 86 5.26 -24.41 4.08
C ARG A 86 5.53 -25.92 4.07
N GLY A 87 5.87 -26.49 5.23
CA GLY A 87 6.04 -27.93 5.44
C GLY A 87 4.74 -28.65 5.84
N GLY A 88 3.66 -27.91 6.12
CA GLY A 88 2.41 -28.46 6.61
C GLY A 88 2.35 -28.60 8.13
N GLU A 89 3.27 -27.99 8.87
CA GLU A 89 3.26 -27.94 10.33
C GLU A 89 2.36 -26.80 10.81
N TYR A 90 1.46 -27.09 11.75
CA TYR A 90 0.57 -26.07 12.32
C TYR A 90 1.34 -25.20 13.31
N LEU A 91 1.11 -23.88 13.25
CA LEU A 91 1.53 -22.93 14.28
C LEU A 91 0.82 -23.32 15.57
N GLU A 92 1.45 -24.17 16.37
CA GLU A 92 0.99 -24.48 17.72
C GLU A 92 1.05 -23.16 18.49
N VAL A 93 -0.07 -22.46 18.55
CA VAL A 93 -0.23 -21.28 19.41
C VAL A 93 -0.23 -21.84 20.83
N ARG A 94 0.97 -22.06 21.38
CA ARG A 94 1.17 -22.32 22.79
C ARG A 94 0.77 -21.07 23.54
N TYR A 95 -0.53 -20.86 23.68
CA TYR A 95 -1.11 -20.07 24.76
C TYR A 95 -0.85 -20.85 26.05
N LYS A 96 0.41 -20.86 26.48
CA LYS A 96 0.74 -21.09 27.89
C LYS A 96 0.30 -19.83 28.62
N TRP A 97 -0.94 -19.84 29.10
CA TRP A 97 -1.32 -18.98 30.21
C TRP A 97 -0.31 -19.25 31.35
N LYS A 98 0.44 -18.21 31.72
CA LYS A 98 1.10 -18.12 33.02
C LYS A 98 0.36 -17.07 33.82
#